data_AF-A0A7R9ZDJ8-F1
#
_entry.id   AF-A0A7R9ZDJ8-F1
#
_cell.length_a   1.000
_cell.length_b   1.000
_cell.length_c   1.000
_cell.angle_alpha   90.00
_cell.angle_beta   90.00
_cell.angle_gamma   90.00
#
_symmetry.space_group_name_H-M   'P 1'
#
loop_
_entity.id
_entity.type
_entity.pdbx_description
1 polymer ?
#
loop_
_entity_poly.entity_id
_entity_poly.type
_entity_poly.pdbx_seq_one_letter_code
_entity_poly.pdbx_strand_id
1 'polypeptide(L)'
;SSPRTISELRHCVDNGQAEGFHLSHFARGHGPTRFDEFWARSLGAGSDDLWKHVYDVPYEKCFEPYVAMALDSVPLYDERFQGYGLNKVSHVASIAQTQTNNGRDFLVLPGVFLVAPAHERSESWSQIYGSTSDEAKFNKLWLKGLYRNFCSRLEEGEGPIVSSRTMKLDSYVVSNAKKLTRKAEGEAKTQGKMQLAASDPLLVLSKEEQWSALVHVT
;
A
#
# COMPACT_ATOMS: atom_id res chain seq x y z
N SER A 1 18.04 -2.73 -17.99
CA SER A 1 18.22 -2.72 -16.52
C SER A 1 17.04 -2.00 -15.90
N SER A 2 16.60 -2.39 -14.71
CA SER A 2 15.52 -1.68 -14.02
C SER A 2 15.94 -0.25 -13.68
N PRO A 3 15.05 0.76 -13.83
CA PRO A 3 15.36 2.14 -13.50
C PRO A 3 15.63 2.28 -12.00
N ARG A 4 16.61 3.11 -11.64
CA ARG A 4 17.02 3.40 -10.26
C ARG A 4 16.71 4.83 -9.84
N THR A 5 16.42 5.71 -10.79
CA THR A 5 16.03 7.10 -10.53
C THR A 5 14.68 7.42 -11.15
N ILE A 6 14.00 8.45 -10.65
CA ILE A 6 12.72 8.89 -11.20
C ILE A 6 12.85 9.33 -12.66
N SER A 7 13.97 9.96 -13.04
CA SER A 7 14.24 10.39 -14.41
C SER A 7 14.44 9.20 -15.35
N GLU A 8 15.16 8.16 -14.91
CA GLU A 8 15.29 6.92 -15.67
C GLU A 8 13.94 6.23 -15.85
N LEU A 9 13.13 6.16 -14.78
CA LEU A 9 11.79 5.59 -14.86
C LEU A 9 10.91 6.39 -15.81
N ARG A 10 10.96 7.72 -15.74
CA ARG A 10 10.21 8.60 -16.64
C ARG A 10 10.57 8.34 -18.10
N HIS A 11 11.86 8.20 -18.40
CA HIS A 11 12.32 7.83 -19.74
C HIS A 11 11.79 6.46 -20.17
N CYS A 12 11.75 5.46 -19.29
CA CYS A 12 11.12 4.17 -19.60
C CYS A 12 9.62 4.33 -19.92
N VAL A 13 8.89 5.14 -19.17
CA VAL A 13 7.45 5.40 -19.40
C VAL A 13 7.23 6.12 -20.73
N ASP A 14 7.99 7.18 -21.02
CA ASP A 14 7.85 7.96 -22.26
C ASP A 14 8.16 7.11 -23.51
N ASN A 15 9.01 6.09 -23.38
CA ASN A 15 9.33 5.13 -24.45
C ASN A 15 8.42 3.88 -24.45
N GLY A 16 7.39 3.83 -23.60
CA GLY A 16 6.46 2.70 -23.53
C GLY A 16 7.07 1.40 -22.98
N GLN A 17 8.15 1.48 -22.21
CA GLN A 17 8.83 0.35 -21.55
C GLN A 17 8.41 0.16 -20.09
N ALA A 18 7.55 1.05 -19.58
CA ALA A 18 7.01 0.98 -18.23
C ALA A 18 5.65 1.68 -18.19
N GLU A 19 4.79 1.28 -17.26
CA GLU A 19 3.53 1.96 -17.00
C GLU A 19 3.21 1.96 -15.50
N GLY A 20 2.23 2.78 -15.09
CA GLY A 20 1.65 2.62 -13.77
C GLY A 20 1.10 1.20 -13.60
N PHE A 21 1.21 0.64 -12.40
CA PHE A 21 0.94 -0.77 -12.18
C PHE A 21 -0.46 -1.20 -12.64
N HIS A 22 -0.48 -2.14 -13.59
CA HIS A 22 -1.69 -2.65 -14.24
C HIS A 22 -2.61 -1.57 -14.87
N LEU A 23 -2.11 -0.40 -15.25
CA LEU A 23 -2.97 0.65 -15.83
C LEU A 23 -3.68 0.18 -17.11
N SER A 24 -2.98 -0.56 -17.97
CA SER A 24 -3.54 -1.14 -19.20
C SER A 24 -4.64 -2.18 -18.97
N HIS A 25 -4.64 -2.89 -17.84
CA HIS A 25 -5.52 -4.02 -17.57
C HIS A 25 -6.56 -3.76 -16.47
N PHE A 26 -6.26 -2.84 -15.56
CA PHE A 26 -7.03 -2.55 -14.37
C PHE A 26 -6.79 -1.11 -13.90
N ALA A 27 -7.06 -0.14 -14.78
CA ALA A 27 -6.90 1.30 -14.49
C ALA A 27 -7.55 1.75 -13.16
N ARG A 28 -8.66 1.12 -12.77
CA ARG A 28 -9.35 1.38 -11.49
C ARG A 28 -8.49 1.09 -10.26
N GLY A 29 -7.53 0.19 -10.36
CA GLY A 29 -6.57 -0.12 -9.29
C GLY A 29 -5.74 1.08 -8.86
N HIS A 30 -5.54 2.05 -9.75
CA HIS A 30 -4.73 3.24 -9.48
C HIS A 30 -5.42 4.56 -9.83
N GLY A 31 -6.73 4.56 -10.11
CA GLY A 31 -7.50 5.75 -10.48
C GLY A 31 -7.21 6.98 -9.59
N PRO A 32 -7.27 6.85 -8.26
CA PRO A 32 -6.97 7.94 -7.33
C PRO A 32 -5.53 8.46 -7.32
N THR A 33 -4.55 7.71 -7.84
CA THR A 33 -3.11 8.03 -7.69
C THR A 33 -2.74 9.39 -8.30
N ARG A 34 -3.50 9.87 -9.29
CA ARG A 34 -3.24 11.11 -10.05
C ARG A 34 -1.80 11.16 -10.58
N PHE A 35 -1.48 10.25 -11.51
CA PHE A 35 -0.11 10.08 -12.02
C PHE A 35 0.49 11.35 -12.64
N ASP A 36 -0.31 12.23 -13.25
CA ASP A 36 0.19 13.51 -13.77
C ASP A 36 0.78 14.39 -12.66
N GLU A 37 0.10 14.43 -11.51
CA GLU A 37 0.56 15.16 -10.32
C GLU A 37 1.76 14.47 -9.67
N PHE A 38 1.76 13.13 -9.62
CA PHE A 38 2.94 12.35 -9.21
C PHE A 38 4.16 12.75 -10.04
N TRP A 39 4.08 12.72 -11.37
CA TRP A 39 5.20 13.05 -12.25
C TRP A 39 5.66 14.50 -12.10
N ALA A 40 4.72 15.45 -12.08
CA ALA A 40 5.04 16.87 -11.94
C ALA A 40 5.81 17.15 -10.64
N ARG A 41 5.35 16.59 -9.52
CA ARG A 41 6.00 16.76 -8.21
C ARG A 41 7.33 16.00 -8.12
N SER A 42 7.40 14.81 -8.71
CA SER A 42 8.61 13.97 -8.64
C SER A 42 9.77 14.52 -9.47
N LEU A 43 9.49 15.20 -10.58
CA LEU A 43 10.51 15.78 -11.46
C LEU A 43 10.83 17.25 -11.13
N GLY A 44 9.92 17.95 -10.45
CA GLY A 44 10.06 19.38 -10.13
C GLY A 44 10.80 19.72 -8.84
N ALA A 45 11.01 18.74 -7.94
CA ALA A 45 11.65 18.95 -6.64
C ALA A 45 13.05 18.32 -6.58
N GLY A 46 13.94 18.92 -5.78
CA GLY A 46 15.20 18.27 -5.39
C GLY A 46 14.94 17.04 -4.53
N SER A 47 15.81 16.02 -4.62
CA SER A 47 15.62 14.72 -3.94
C SER A 47 15.32 14.84 -2.44
N ASP A 48 15.95 15.82 -1.78
CA ASP A 48 15.89 15.98 -0.32
C ASP A 48 14.56 16.63 0.15
N ASP A 49 13.78 17.17 -0.78
CA ASP A 49 12.52 17.88 -0.50
C ASP A 49 11.27 17.12 -0.95
N LEU A 50 11.40 15.95 -1.62
CA LEU A 50 10.27 15.20 -2.18
C LEU A 50 9.15 14.88 -1.16
N TRP A 51 9.52 14.62 0.09
CA TRP A 51 8.57 14.36 1.17
C TRP A 51 7.67 15.57 1.49
N LYS A 52 8.13 16.80 1.23
CA LYS A 52 7.34 18.03 1.40
C LYS A 52 6.29 18.20 0.32
N HIS A 53 6.39 17.43 -0.76
CA HIS A 53 5.48 17.45 -1.89
C HIS A 53 4.49 16.29 -1.88
N VAL A 54 4.28 15.64 -0.73
CA VAL A 54 3.19 14.68 -0.56
C VAL A 54 1.84 15.32 -0.87
N TYR A 55 0.89 14.53 -1.37
CA TYR A 55 -0.50 14.96 -1.56
C TYR A 55 -1.47 13.87 -1.15
N ASP A 56 -2.63 14.26 -0.63
CA ASP A 56 -3.71 13.36 -0.30
C ASP A 56 -4.48 12.93 -1.53
N VAL A 57 -5.06 11.74 -1.52
CA VAL A 57 -5.98 11.25 -2.55
C VAL A 57 -7.15 10.58 -1.88
N PRO A 58 -8.36 10.69 -2.43
CA PRO A 58 -9.50 9.98 -1.88
C PRO A 58 -9.37 8.48 -2.19
N TYR A 59 -9.91 7.66 -1.30
CA TYR A 59 -10.19 6.27 -1.60
C TYR A 59 -11.31 6.19 -2.65
N GLU A 60 -11.11 5.33 -3.65
CA GLU A 60 -12.14 4.93 -4.58
C GLU A 60 -12.28 3.41 -4.59
N LYS A 61 -13.50 2.92 -4.90
CA LYS A 61 -13.76 1.49 -4.94
C LYS A 61 -12.84 0.80 -5.95
N CYS A 62 -12.14 -0.22 -5.45
CA CYS A 62 -11.11 -0.99 -6.17
C CYS A 62 -9.73 -0.34 -6.23
N PHE A 63 -9.49 0.75 -5.49
CA PHE A 63 -8.15 1.29 -5.31
C PHE A 63 -7.23 0.24 -4.69
N GLU A 64 -6.09 0.00 -5.31
CA GLU A 64 -5.15 -1.08 -5.01
C GLU A 64 -3.68 -0.60 -5.03
N PRO A 65 -3.35 0.52 -4.37
CA PRO A 65 -1.97 0.98 -4.27
C PRO A 65 -1.17 0.03 -3.37
N TYR A 66 0.14 0.09 -3.49
CA TYR A 66 0.97 -0.37 -2.39
C TYR A 66 0.99 0.72 -1.32
N VAL A 67 0.77 0.29 -0.08
CA VAL A 67 0.71 1.18 1.07
C VAL A 67 1.84 0.80 2.01
N ALA A 68 2.48 1.81 2.57
CA ALA A 68 3.28 1.66 3.77
C ALA A 68 2.46 2.29 4.91
N MET A 69 2.38 1.60 6.04
CA MET A 69 1.70 2.09 7.24
C MET A 69 2.36 1.51 8.50
N ALA A 70 2.11 2.13 9.66
CA ALA A 70 2.59 1.62 10.94
C ALA A 70 2.03 0.21 11.19
N LEU A 71 2.89 -0.72 11.63
CA LEU A 71 2.56 -2.13 11.76
C LEU A 71 1.36 -2.40 12.68
N ASP A 72 1.21 -1.62 13.76
CA ASP A 72 0.11 -1.75 14.71
C ASP A 72 -1.19 -1.08 14.26
N SER A 73 -1.17 -0.42 13.10
CA SER A 73 -2.32 0.20 12.45
C SER A 73 -2.81 -0.61 11.24
N VAL A 74 -2.09 -1.68 10.85
CA VAL A 74 -2.46 -2.53 9.71
C VAL A 74 -3.74 -3.32 10.08
N PRO A 75 -4.88 -3.11 9.39
CA PRO A 75 -6.04 -3.96 9.62
C PRO A 75 -5.77 -5.37 9.12
N LEU A 76 -6.41 -6.36 9.74
CA LEU A 76 -6.31 -7.74 9.29
C LEU A 76 -6.93 -7.93 7.90
N TYR A 77 -6.37 -8.86 7.13
CA TYR A 77 -6.97 -9.34 5.90
C TYR A 77 -8.19 -10.20 6.21
N ASP A 78 -9.23 -10.12 5.38
CA ASP A 78 -10.36 -11.04 5.45
C ASP A 78 -9.91 -12.42 4.94
N GLU A 79 -9.93 -13.41 5.82
CA GLU A 79 -9.35 -14.74 5.59
C GLU A 79 -10.08 -15.54 4.50
N ARG A 80 -11.24 -15.09 4.04
CA ARG A 80 -11.98 -15.78 2.97
C ARG A 80 -11.37 -15.52 1.61
N PHE A 81 -10.64 -14.42 1.44
CA PHE A 81 -9.93 -14.09 0.20
C PHE A 81 -8.64 -14.90 0.08
N GLN A 82 -8.81 -16.18 -0.26
CA GLN A 82 -7.71 -17.14 -0.47
C GLN A 82 -7.41 -17.26 -1.97
N GLY A 83 -6.13 -17.45 -2.31
CA GLY A 83 -5.69 -17.55 -3.69
C GLY A 83 -5.56 -16.19 -4.38
N TYR A 84 -5.92 -16.12 -5.67
CA TYR A 84 -5.69 -14.94 -6.50
C TYR A 84 -6.94 -14.05 -6.61
N GLY A 85 -6.76 -12.75 -6.35
CA GLY A 85 -7.75 -11.72 -6.68
C GLY A 85 -8.44 -11.08 -5.48
N LEU A 86 -8.61 -9.76 -5.55
CA LEU A 86 -9.30 -8.91 -4.58
C LEU A 86 -8.77 -8.89 -3.13
N ASN A 87 -7.79 -9.71 -2.75
CA ASN A 87 -7.17 -9.69 -1.41
C ASN A 87 -6.64 -8.27 -1.05
N LYS A 88 -5.91 -7.64 -1.98
CA LYS A 88 -5.33 -6.32 -1.77
C LYS A 88 -6.39 -5.21 -1.86
N VAL A 89 -7.35 -5.35 -2.78
CA VAL A 89 -8.49 -4.43 -2.91
C VAL A 89 -9.35 -4.42 -1.64
N SER A 90 -9.68 -5.58 -1.08
CA SER A 90 -10.48 -5.67 0.15
C SER A 90 -9.70 -5.11 1.34
N HIS A 91 -8.40 -5.37 1.42
CA HIS A 91 -7.55 -4.82 2.47
C HIS A 91 -7.46 -3.29 2.43
N VAL A 92 -7.23 -2.70 1.26
CA VAL A 92 -7.19 -1.23 1.09
C VAL A 92 -8.55 -0.61 1.43
N ALA A 93 -9.66 -1.28 1.12
CA ALA A 93 -10.99 -0.84 1.56
C ALA A 93 -11.10 -0.82 3.10
N SER A 94 -10.60 -1.86 3.80
CA SER A 94 -10.54 -1.87 5.27
C SER A 94 -9.68 -0.73 5.83
N ILE A 95 -8.55 -0.43 5.20
CA ILE A 95 -7.71 0.73 5.57
C ILE A 95 -8.51 2.02 5.44
N ALA A 96 -9.17 2.23 4.30
CA ALA A 96 -9.98 3.41 4.05
C ALA A 96 -11.09 3.58 5.10
N GLN A 97 -11.74 2.49 5.51
CA GLN A 97 -12.82 2.54 6.50
C GLN A 97 -12.33 2.77 7.93
N THR A 98 -11.19 2.18 8.31
CA THR A 98 -10.77 2.09 9.73
C THR A 98 -9.65 3.05 10.12
N GLN A 99 -8.80 3.44 9.16
CA GLN A 99 -7.58 4.20 9.42
C GLN A 99 -7.59 5.61 8.84
N THR A 100 -8.60 5.94 8.04
CA THR A 100 -8.69 7.25 7.40
C THR A 100 -10.00 7.94 7.75
N ASN A 101 -10.06 9.25 7.59
CA ASN A 101 -11.25 10.08 7.77
C ASN A 101 -12.26 9.85 6.63
N ASN A 102 -12.85 8.65 6.59
CA ASN A 102 -13.77 8.17 5.57
C ASN A 102 -13.15 8.22 4.15
N GLY A 103 -11.95 7.67 4.01
CA GLY A 103 -11.25 7.53 2.75
C GLY A 103 -10.43 8.74 2.30
N ARG A 104 -10.25 9.78 3.12
CA ARG A 104 -9.64 11.04 2.65
C ARG A 104 -8.13 11.18 2.87
N ASP A 105 -7.51 10.24 3.58
CA ASP A 105 -6.14 10.43 4.10
C ASP A 105 -5.09 9.55 3.43
N PHE A 106 -5.34 9.04 2.22
CA PHE A 106 -4.29 8.33 1.48
C PHE A 106 -3.27 9.34 0.98
N LEU A 107 -2.02 9.20 1.40
CA LEU A 107 -0.95 10.09 0.99
C LEU A 107 -0.13 9.44 -0.13
N VAL A 108 0.05 10.15 -1.23
CA VAL A 108 0.97 9.76 -2.31
C VAL A 108 2.28 10.50 -2.11
N LEU A 109 3.37 9.73 -2.01
CA LEU A 109 4.72 10.25 -1.93
C LEU A 109 5.35 10.32 -3.32
N PRO A 110 5.62 11.52 -3.86
CA PRO A 110 6.33 11.66 -5.13
C PRO A 110 7.80 11.25 -5.02
N GLY A 111 8.38 10.87 -6.15
CA GLY A 111 9.80 10.54 -6.31
C GLY A 111 10.20 9.16 -5.79
N VAL A 112 9.28 8.44 -5.15
CA VAL A 112 9.50 7.07 -4.71
C VAL A 112 8.65 6.11 -5.55
N PHE A 113 9.32 5.09 -6.06
CA PHE A 113 8.74 4.02 -6.86
C PHE A 113 9.42 2.69 -6.47
N LEU A 114 8.70 1.58 -6.57
CA LEU A 114 9.32 0.26 -6.77
C LEU A 114 8.96 -0.22 -8.17
N VAL A 115 9.75 -1.17 -8.66
CA VAL A 115 9.62 -1.77 -9.98
C VAL A 115 9.05 -3.17 -9.84
N ALA A 116 7.90 -3.43 -10.48
CA ALA A 116 7.38 -4.78 -10.65
C ALA A 116 7.66 -5.25 -12.10
N PRO A 117 8.56 -6.22 -12.31
CA PRO A 117 8.78 -6.79 -13.65
C PRO A 117 7.55 -7.53 -14.16
N ALA A 118 7.30 -7.48 -15.47
CA ALA A 118 6.35 -8.38 -16.10
C ALA A 118 6.78 -9.84 -15.88
N HIS A 119 5.80 -10.70 -15.60
CA HIS A 119 6.01 -12.12 -15.39
C HIS A 119 4.80 -12.91 -15.92
N GLU A 120 4.99 -14.20 -16.12
CA GLU A 120 3.91 -15.10 -16.54
C GLU A 120 2.80 -15.16 -15.48
N ARG A 121 1.57 -15.42 -15.94
CA ARG A 121 0.43 -15.60 -15.04
C ARG A 121 0.61 -16.88 -14.24
N SER A 122 0.30 -16.82 -12.95
CA SER A 122 0.37 -17.99 -12.08
C SER A 122 -0.75 -19.01 -12.38
N GLU A 123 -0.57 -20.23 -11.88
CA GLU A 123 -1.64 -21.23 -11.85
C GLU A 123 -2.86 -20.74 -11.05
N SER A 124 -2.63 -20.10 -9.90
CA SER A 124 -3.70 -19.50 -9.08
C SER A 124 -4.47 -18.41 -9.81
N TRP A 125 -3.81 -17.60 -10.64
CA TRP A 125 -4.47 -16.66 -11.55
C TRP A 125 -5.37 -17.42 -12.52
N SER A 126 -4.88 -18.52 -13.09
CA SER A 126 -5.59 -19.31 -14.09
C SER A 126 -6.82 -20.02 -13.52
N GLN A 127 -6.78 -20.45 -12.26
CA GLN A 127 -7.94 -21.04 -11.58
C GLN A 127 -9.11 -20.05 -11.37
N ILE A 128 -8.81 -18.76 -11.25
CA ILE A 128 -9.81 -17.71 -10.97
C ILE A 128 -10.21 -16.96 -12.25
N TYR A 129 -9.25 -16.62 -13.10
CA TYR A 129 -9.40 -15.75 -14.27
C TYR A 129 -8.99 -16.41 -15.59
N GLY A 130 -8.52 -17.66 -15.57
CA GLY A 130 -8.25 -18.45 -16.77
C GLY A 130 -9.50 -18.72 -17.60
N SER A 131 -9.31 -19.16 -18.85
CA SER A 131 -10.39 -19.25 -19.83
C SER A 131 -11.33 -20.46 -19.66
N THR A 132 -12.62 -20.18 -19.94
CA THR A 132 -13.74 -21.06 -20.32
C THR A 132 -14.17 -22.25 -19.48
N SER A 133 -13.37 -22.76 -18.53
CA SER A 133 -13.85 -23.84 -17.66
C SER A 133 -15.01 -23.36 -16.78
N ASP A 134 -15.96 -24.26 -16.50
CA ASP A 134 -17.07 -23.92 -15.60
C ASP A 134 -16.58 -23.64 -14.18
N GLU A 135 -15.46 -24.22 -13.78
CA GLU A 135 -14.77 -23.93 -12.53
C GLU A 135 -14.26 -22.49 -12.47
N ALA A 136 -13.56 -21.99 -13.50
CA ALA A 136 -13.09 -20.61 -13.52
C ALA A 136 -14.26 -19.60 -13.52
N LYS A 137 -15.36 -19.92 -14.22
CA LYS A 137 -16.60 -19.11 -14.18
C LYS A 137 -17.19 -19.11 -12.77
N PHE A 138 -17.27 -20.27 -12.13
CA PHE A 138 -17.79 -20.40 -10.76
C PHE A 138 -16.91 -19.64 -9.78
N ASN A 139 -15.60 -19.80 -9.82
CA ASN A 139 -14.64 -19.12 -8.95
C ASN A 139 -14.73 -17.60 -9.08
N LYS A 140 -14.89 -17.08 -10.31
CA LYS A 140 -15.12 -15.65 -10.56
C LYS A 140 -16.44 -15.15 -9.96
N LEU A 141 -17.51 -15.94 -10.08
CA LEU A 141 -18.81 -15.60 -9.48
C LEU A 141 -18.74 -15.63 -7.96
N TRP A 142 -18.10 -16.66 -7.40
CA TRP A 142 -17.87 -16.80 -5.96
C TRP A 142 -17.07 -15.63 -5.41
N LEU A 143 -15.94 -15.28 -6.05
CA LEU A 143 -15.10 -14.15 -5.64
C LEU A 143 -15.86 -12.82 -5.70
N LYS A 144 -16.72 -12.63 -6.72
CA LYS A 144 -17.60 -11.46 -6.82
C LYS A 144 -18.65 -11.42 -5.71
N GLY A 145 -19.24 -12.57 -5.37
CA GLY A 145 -20.19 -12.69 -4.26
C GLY A 145 -19.53 -12.42 -2.92
N LEU A 146 -18.36 -13.00 -2.69
CA LEU A 146 -17.54 -12.77 -1.51
C LEU A 146 -17.19 -11.28 -1.35
N TYR A 147 -16.72 -10.63 -2.43
CA TYR A 147 -16.41 -9.21 -2.39
C TYR A 147 -17.62 -8.32 -2.11
N ARG A 148 -18.80 -8.65 -2.66
CA ARG A 148 -20.05 -7.95 -2.33
C ARG A 148 -20.41 -8.10 -0.85
N ASN A 149 -20.31 -9.32 -0.31
CA ASN A 149 -20.57 -9.55 1.11
C ASN A 149 -19.56 -8.80 2.00
N PHE A 150 -18.27 -8.82 1.64
CA PHE A 150 -17.25 -8.05 2.32
C PHE A 150 -17.57 -6.54 2.33
N CYS A 151 -17.94 -5.95 1.19
CA CYS A 151 -18.33 -4.53 1.16
C CYS A 151 -19.52 -4.22 2.07
N SER A 152 -20.58 -5.04 2.06
CA SER A 152 -21.76 -4.84 2.93
C SER A 152 -21.35 -4.84 4.41
N ARG A 153 -20.55 -5.82 4.82
CA ARG A 153 -20.04 -5.91 6.19
C ARG A 153 -19.22 -4.69 6.58
N LEU A 154 -18.41 -4.18 5.66
CA LEU A 154 -17.59 -3.00 5.92
C LEU A 154 -18.45 -1.74 6.08
N GLU A 155 -19.48 -1.59 5.23
CA GLU A 155 -20.48 -0.52 5.33
C GLU A 155 -21.31 -0.60 6.62
N GLU A 156 -21.53 -1.81 7.13
CA GLU A 156 -22.21 -2.09 8.42
C GLU A 156 -21.27 -1.97 9.64
N GLY A 157 -19.97 -1.73 9.43
CA GLY A 157 -18.98 -1.60 10.51
C GLY A 157 -18.50 -2.93 11.11
N GLU A 158 -18.84 -4.07 10.52
CA GLU A 158 -18.50 -5.40 11.04
C GLU A 158 -17.09 -5.91 10.67
N GLY A 159 -16.41 -5.22 9.74
CA GLY A 159 -15.02 -5.48 9.36
C GLY A 159 -14.75 -6.84 8.68
N PRO A 160 -13.46 -7.18 8.48
CA PRO A 160 -13.03 -8.42 7.83
C PRO A 160 -13.34 -9.66 8.68
N ILE A 161 -13.68 -10.78 8.04
CA ILE A 161 -13.85 -12.07 8.72
C ILE A 161 -12.48 -12.70 8.98
N VAL A 162 -12.17 -12.95 10.25
CA VAL A 162 -10.92 -13.54 10.70
C VAL A 162 -11.15 -14.59 11.77
N SER A 163 -10.35 -15.66 11.75
CA SER A 163 -10.42 -16.73 12.73
C SER A 163 -9.93 -16.27 14.11
N SER A 164 -10.42 -16.92 15.17
CA SER A 164 -9.93 -16.67 16.55
C SER A 164 -8.43 -16.93 16.69
N ARG A 165 -7.87 -17.82 15.85
CA ARG A 165 -6.43 -18.09 15.82
C ARG A 165 -5.65 -16.88 15.33
N THR A 166 -6.09 -16.27 14.23
CA THR A 166 -5.44 -15.07 13.67
C THR A 166 -5.58 -13.87 14.59
N MET A 167 -6.75 -13.66 15.21
CA MET A 167 -6.92 -12.60 16.21
C MET A 167 -5.92 -12.71 17.38
N LYS A 168 -5.65 -13.94 17.85
CA LYS A 168 -4.65 -14.18 18.92
C LYS A 168 -3.22 -13.89 18.45
N LEU A 169 -2.89 -14.29 17.22
CA LEU A 169 -1.56 -14.05 16.64
C LEU A 169 -1.32 -12.56 16.42
N ASP A 170 -2.32 -11.84 15.91
CA ASP A 170 -2.28 -10.40 15.71
C ASP A 170 -1.99 -9.66 17.01
N SER A 171 -2.77 -9.96 18.06
CA SER A 171 -2.57 -9.39 19.40
C SER A 171 -1.14 -9.62 19.91
N TYR A 172 -0.59 -10.81 19.67
CA TYR A 172 0.79 -11.14 20.04
C TYR A 172 1.81 -10.32 19.24
N VAL A 173 1.66 -10.25 17.90
CA VAL A 173 2.54 -9.50 17.01
C VAL A 173 2.55 -8.01 17.37
N VAL A 174 1.37 -7.40 17.51
CA VAL A 174 1.24 -5.99 17.89
C VAL A 174 1.87 -5.72 19.25
N SER A 175 1.66 -6.61 20.23
CA SER A 175 2.27 -6.46 21.56
C SER A 175 3.79 -6.49 21.53
N ASN A 176 4.37 -7.32 20.66
CA ASN A 176 5.82 -7.44 20.51
C ASN A 176 6.41 -6.30 19.71
N ALA A 177 5.73 -5.85 18.66
CA ALA A 177 6.12 -4.65 17.91
C ALA A 177 6.21 -3.44 18.85
N LYS A 178 5.19 -3.21 19.68
CA LYS A 178 5.19 -2.12 20.68
C LYS A 178 6.33 -2.23 21.69
N LYS A 179 6.70 -3.45 22.12
CA LYS A 179 7.85 -3.66 23.01
C LYS A 179 9.17 -3.30 22.33
N LEU A 180 9.35 -3.69 21.07
CA LEU A 180 10.55 -3.39 20.29
C LEU A 180 10.68 -1.89 20.04
N THR A 181 9.60 -1.20 19.66
CA THR A 181 9.59 0.26 19.47
C THR A 181 9.98 0.99 20.76
N ARG A 182 9.38 0.62 21.90
CA ARG A 182 9.71 1.22 23.21
C ARG A 182 11.17 0.99 23.61
N LYS A 183 11.72 -0.18 23.31
CA LYS A 183 13.13 -0.49 23.57
C LYS A 183 14.05 0.40 22.71
N ALA A 184 13.76 0.51 21.41
CA ALA A 184 14.51 1.38 20.49
C ALA A 184 14.46 2.85 20.93
N GLU A 185 13.28 3.36 21.33
CA GLU A 185 13.14 4.72 21.86
C GLU A 185 13.93 4.93 23.16
N GLY A 186 13.96 3.93 24.05
CA GLY A 186 14.73 3.97 25.29
C GLY A 186 16.24 3.98 25.04
N GLU A 187 16.71 3.19 24.07
CA GLU A 187 18.11 3.13 23.65
C GLU A 187 18.53 4.44 22.97
N ALA A 188 17.70 4.99 22.07
CA ALA A 188 17.94 6.28 21.41
C ALA A 188 17.99 7.44 22.42
N LYS A 189 17.12 7.46 23.44
CA LYS A 189 17.15 8.45 24.53
C LYS A 189 18.39 8.31 25.43
N THR A 190 18.92 7.11 25.57
CA THR A 190 20.13 6.83 26.36
C THR A 190 21.38 7.26 25.60
N GLN A 191 21.43 7.04 24.28
CA GLN A 191 22.53 7.47 23.41
C GLN A 191 22.50 8.99 23.13
N GLY A 192 21.31 9.58 22.99
CA GLY A 192 21.14 11.04 22.80
C GLY A 192 21.48 11.88 24.04
N LYS A 193 21.64 11.28 25.22
CA LYS A 193 22.08 11.99 26.44
C LYS A 193 23.60 12.26 26.49
N MET A 194 24.38 11.81 25.50
CA MET A 194 25.83 12.09 25.44
C MET A 194 26.23 13.35 24.64
N GLN A 195 25.27 14.11 24.12
CA GLN A 195 25.51 15.42 23.49
C GLN A 195 24.39 16.41 23.86
N LEU A 196 24.57 17.12 24.96
CA LEU A 196 23.79 18.33 25.26
C LEU A 196 24.76 19.46 25.61
N ALA A 197 25.13 20.24 24.59
CA ALA A 197 25.55 21.63 24.74
C ALA A 197 24.73 22.46 23.73
N ALA A 198 23.76 23.20 24.28
CA ALA A 198 23.07 24.40 23.79
C ALA A 198 22.88 24.62 22.26
N SER A 199 21.62 24.55 21.80
CA SER A 199 20.83 25.70 21.28
C SER A 199 19.57 25.26 20.50
N ASP A 200 18.42 25.81 20.90
CA ASP A 200 17.09 25.95 20.26
C ASP A 200 16.20 24.74 19.85
N PRO A 201 14.89 24.77 20.16
CA PRO A 201 13.96 23.65 19.97
C PRO A 201 13.31 23.72 18.57
N LEU A 202 14.01 23.22 17.56
CA LEU A 202 13.39 22.83 16.29
C LEU A 202 13.07 21.34 16.35
N LEU A 203 11.78 21.02 16.14
CA LEU A 203 11.21 19.68 16.03
C LEU A 203 12.18 18.68 15.40
N VAL A 204 12.81 17.87 16.24
CA VAL A 204 13.54 16.67 15.83
C VAL A 204 12.48 15.59 15.59
N LEU A 205 11.89 15.60 14.40
CA LEU A 205 11.20 14.42 13.87
C LEU A 205 12.27 13.51 13.27
N SER A 206 12.36 12.31 13.84
CA SER A 206 13.37 11.29 13.54
C SER A 206 13.32 10.84 12.08
N LYS A 207 14.51 10.71 11.53
CA LYS A 207 14.87 10.55 10.11
C LYS A 207 14.58 9.17 9.47
N GLU A 208 13.66 8.36 9.99
CA GLU A 208 13.66 6.90 9.68
C GLU A 208 12.36 6.25 9.20
N GLU A 209 11.36 7.00 8.74
CA GLU A 209 10.17 6.38 8.15
C GLU A 209 10.07 6.75 6.66
N GLN A 210 10.73 5.93 5.85
CA GLN A 210 10.66 5.99 4.39
C GLN A 210 9.34 5.34 3.91
N TRP A 211 8.52 6.13 3.22
CA TRP A 211 7.28 5.69 2.56
C TRP A 211 7.57 5.49 1.06
N SER A 212 6.83 4.63 0.35
CA SER A 212 7.04 4.41 -1.10
C SER A 212 5.75 4.03 -1.84
N ALA A 213 5.48 4.67 -2.99
CA ALA A 213 4.54 4.19 -4.02
C ALA A 213 5.27 3.31 -5.05
N LEU A 214 4.56 2.64 -5.98
CA LEU A 214 5.12 1.68 -6.96
C LEU A 214 4.72 1.95 -8.41
N VAL A 215 5.60 1.55 -9.34
CA VAL A 215 5.43 1.60 -10.80
C VAL A 215 5.80 0.23 -11.42
N HIS A 216 5.11 -0.19 -12.47
CA HIS A 216 5.36 -1.47 -13.16
C HIS A 216 6.35 -1.26 -14.31
N VAL A 217 7.30 -2.18 -14.48
CA VAL A 217 8.23 -2.17 -15.61
C VAL A 217 7.92 -3.40 -16.44
N THR A 218 7.55 -3.15 -17.70
CA THR A 218 7.20 -4.18 -18.68
C THR A 218 8.44 -4.83 -19.27
#